data_AF-E6ZFK4-F1
#
_entry.id   AF-E6ZFK4-F1
#
_cell.length_a   1.000
_cell.length_b   1.000
_cell.length_c   1.000
_cell.angle_alpha   90.00
_cell.angle_beta   90.00
_cell.angle_gamma   90.00
#
_symmetry.space_group_name_H-M   'P 1'
#
loop_
_entity.id
_entity.type
_entity.pdbx_description
1 polymer ?
#
loop_
_entity_poly.entity_id
_entity_poly.type
_entity_poly.pdbx_seq_one_letter_code
_entity_poly.pdbx_strand_id
1 'polypeptide(L)'
;MSASVPEELELLEKHEEILGRRAELLERMESRRERLIMERKQRLKESEAAGHRNATLLQDLQKIEDRLRGRQLPRPNLLALETRYWVSVEESIPAWEHFLLAKGPHPTDGPGQPPRRAKQKPSIAKDQGLPPRPKARTAR
;
A
#
# COMPACT_ATOMS: atom_id res chain seq x y z
N MET A 1 56.81 45.95 39.39
CA MET A 1 56.27 45.05 40.43
C MET A 1 56.39 43.64 39.87
N SER A 2 57.20 42.78 40.48
CA SER A 2 57.32 41.38 40.07
C SER A 2 56.16 40.63 40.70
N ALA A 3 55.49 39.77 39.92
CA ALA A 3 54.51 38.85 40.48
C ALA A 3 55.18 37.98 41.54
N SER A 4 54.44 37.64 42.58
CA SER A 4 54.93 36.72 43.60
C SER A 4 54.77 35.28 43.11
N VAL A 5 55.73 34.41 43.42
CA VAL A 5 55.73 32.98 43.06
C VAL A 5 54.37 32.27 43.27
N PRO A 6 53.61 32.51 44.36
CA PRO A 6 52.28 31.90 44.52
C PRO A 6 51.24 32.39 43.49
N GLU A 7 51.27 33.65 43.06
CA GLU A 7 50.35 34.18 42.04
C GLU A 7 50.63 33.57 40.66
N GLU A 8 51.90 33.32 40.34
CA GLU A 8 52.29 32.64 39.09
C GLU A 8 51.81 31.18 39.08
N LEU A 9 51.86 30.50 40.22
CA LEU A 9 51.43 29.11 40.35
C LEU A 9 49.90 28.97 40.21
N GLU A 10 49.13 29.87 40.82
CA GLU A 10 47.68 29.94 40.60
C GLU A 10 47.30 30.24 39.15
N LEU A 11 48.08 31.09 38.47
CA LEU A 11 47.85 31.41 37.06
C LEU A 11 48.08 30.19 36.16
N LEU A 12 49.13 29.42 36.44
CA LEU A 12 49.42 28.16 35.73
C LEU A 12 48.30 27.14 35.94
N GLU A 13 47.80 26.98 37.16
CA GLU A 13 46.69 26.07 37.45
C GLU A 13 45.42 26.45 36.67
N LYS A 14 45.06 27.73 36.66
CA LYS A 14 43.92 28.23 35.87
C LYS A 14 44.14 28.03 34.37
N HIS A 15 45.38 28.18 33.90
CA HIS A 15 45.70 27.96 32.49
C HIS A 15 45.48 26.50 32.09
N GLU A 16 45.98 25.56 32.90
CA GLU A 16 45.77 24.12 32.69
C GLU A 16 44.28 23.76 32.71
N GLU A 17 43.51 24.35 33.62
CA GLU A 17 42.06 24.14 33.65
C GLU A 17 41.37 24.65 32.37
N ILE A 18 41.76 25.83 31.88
CA ILE A 18 41.23 26.38 30.62
C ILE A 18 41.59 25.48 29.44
N LEU A 19 42.82 24.97 29.39
CA LEU A 19 43.26 24.05 28.35
C LEU A 19 42.46 22.74 28.39
N GLY A 20 42.25 22.16 29.58
CA GLY A 20 41.44 20.96 29.77
C GLY A 20 40.00 21.15 29.29
N ARG A 21 39.34 22.22 29.74
CA ARG A 21 37.96 22.56 29.30
C ARG A 21 37.87 22.77 27.78
N ARG A 22 38.88 23.39 27.18
CA ARG A 22 38.95 23.59 25.73
C ARG A 22 39.10 22.27 24.99
N ALA A 23 39.96 21.36 25.47
CA ALA A 23 40.15 20.05 24.88
C ALA A 23 38.84 19.24 24.89
N GLU A 24 38.15 19.17 26.03
CA GLU A 24 36.85 18.49 26.13
C GLU A 24 35.80 19.06 25.18
N LEU A 25 35.73 20.40 25.06
CA LEU A 25 34.78 21.03 24.15
C LEU A 25 35.07 20.67 22.68
N LEU A 26 36.35 20.69 22.29
CA LEU A 26 36.77 20.34 20.93
C LEU A 26 36.44 18.89 20.59
N GLU A 27 36.72 17.96 21.50
CA GLU A 27 36.39 16.54 21.33
C GLU A 27 34.87 16.32 21.16
N ARG A 28 34.05 17.01 21.98
CA ARG A 28 32.58 16.95 21.85
C ARG A 28 32.10 17.51 20.52
N MET A 29 32.69 18.61 20.05
CA MET A 29 32.36 19.22 18.77
C MET A 29 32.73 18.32 17.58
N GLU A 30 33.90 17.69 17.63
CA GLU A 30 34.36 16.75 16.63
C GLU A 30 33.45 15.53 16.56
N SER A 31 33.17 14.90 17.71
CA SER A 31 32.23 13.79 17.82
C SER A 31 30.85 14.12 17.26
N ARG A 32 30.34 15.33 17.53
CA ARG A 32 29.05 15.79 16.99
C ARG A 32 29.12 15.97 15.47
N ARG A 33 30.21 16.53 14.95
CA ARG A 33 30.41 16.72 13.51
C ARG A 33 30.45 15.38 12.79
N GLU A 34 31.16 14.39 13.33
CA GLU A 34 31.23 13.05 12.74
C GLU A 34 29.86 12.37 12.69
N ARG A 35 29.08 12.43 13.78
CA ARG A 35 27.70 11.92 13.79
C ARG A 35 26.85 12.56 12.69
N LEU A 36 26.89 13.88 12.57
CA LEU A 36 26.13 14.60 11.53
C LEU A 36 26.56 14.21 10.11
N ILE A 37 27.86 13.99 9.88
CA ILE A 37 28.37 13.52 8.59
C ILE A 37 27.83 12.12 8.29
N MET A 38 27.83 11.21 9.26
CA MET A 38 27.32 9.85 9.10
C MET A 38 25.81 9.83 8.83
N GLU A 39 25.02 10.60 9.59
CA GLU A 39 23.58 10.74 9.37
C GLU A 39 23.26 11.30 7.98
N ARG A 40 24.00 12.32 7.52
CA ARG A 40 23.82 12.87 6.17
C ARG A 40 24.11 11.84 5.09
N LYS A 41 25.21 11.09 5.23
CA LYS A 41 25.56 10.00 4.30
C LYS A 41 24.48 8.93 4.27
N GLN A 42 23.94 8.56 5.42
CA GLN A 42 22.87 7.57 5.53
C GLN A 42 21.59 8.06 4.85
N ARG A 43 21.14 9.29 5.14
CA ARG A 43 19.97 9.91 4.52
C ARG A 43 20.12 10.02 3.00
N LEU A 44 21.31 10.35 2.50
CA LEU A 44 21.57 10.40 1.07
C LEU A 44 21.37 9.02 0.42
N LYS A 45 21.95 7.96 1.00
CA LYS A 45 21.76 6.59 0.51
C LYS A 45 20.30 6.16 0.50
N GLU A 46 19.57 6.47 1.57
CA GLU A 46 18.13 6.16 1.67
C GLU A 46 17.31 6.91 0.61
N SER A 47 17.62 8.19 0.39
CA SER A 47 17.00 9.03 -0.62
C SER A 47 17.29 8.52 -2.03
N GLU A 48 18.54 8.16 -2.33
CA GLU A 48 18.93 7.58 -3.61
C GLU A 48 18.21 6.25 -3.85
N ALA A 49 18.18 5.35 -2.85
CA ALA A 49 17.48 4.09 -2.95
C ALA A 49 15.97 4.27 -3.12
N ALA A 50 15.36 5.25 -2.44
CA ALA A 50 13.96 5.63 -2.66
C ALA A 50 13.73 6.18 -4.07
N GLY A 51 14.62 7.04 -4.56
CA GLY A 51 14.59 7.58 -5.91
C GLY A 51 14.61 6.49 -6.99
N HIS A 52 15.52 5.52 -6.87
CA HIS A 52 15.59 4.39 -7.79
C HIS A 52 14.30 3.55 -7.78
N ARG A 53 13.80 3.19 -6.60
CA ARG A 53 12.54 2.44 -6.45
C ARG A 53 11.36 3.19 -7.07
N ASN A 54 11.24 4.48 -6.80
CA ASN A 54 10.18 5.32 -7.34
C ASN A 54 10.26 5.43 -8.87
N ALA A 55 11.47 5.58 -9.43
CA ALA A 55 11.66 5.62 -10.87
C ALA A 55 11.21 4.31 -11.55
N THR A 56 11.55 3.15 -10.97
CA THR A 56 11.09 1.85 -11.47
C THR A 56 9.56 1.74 -11.42
N LEU A 57 8.95 2.11 -10.29
CA LEU A 57 7.49 2.07 -10.14
C LEU A 57 6.79 2.98 -11.15
N LEU A 58 7.29 4.20 -11.37
CA LEU A 58 6.74 5.11 -12.37
C LEU A 58 6.86 4.55 -13.78
N GLN A 59 7.98 3.92 -14.11
CA GLN A 59 8.16 3.28 -15.41
C GLN A 59 7.17 2.13 -15.62
N ASP A 60 6.93 1.31 -14.59
CA ASP A 60 5.99 0.20 -14.69
C ASP A 60 4.54 0.68 -14.75
N LEU A 61 4.19 1.74 -14.01
CA LEU A 61 2.90 2.41 -14.13
C LEU A 61 2.69 2.95 -15.54
N GLN A 62 3.69 3.60 -16.12
CA GLN A 62 3.60 4.11 -17.50
C GLN A 62 3.33 2.96 -18.49
N LYS A 63 4.06 1.84 -18.38
CA LYS A 63 3.82 0.65 -19.24
C LYS A 63 2.40 0.11 -19.10
N ILE A 64 1.85 0.10 -17.87
CA ILE A 64 0.48 -0.35 -17.62
C ILE A 64 -0.51 0.65 -18.24
N GLU A 65 -0.29 1.94 -18.06
CA GLU A 65 -1.11 2.99 -18.63
C GLU A 65 -1.13 2.94 -20.16
N ASP A 66 0.03 2.80 -20.80
CA ASP A 66 0.14 2.69 -22.26
C ASP A 66 -0.61 1.45 -22.78
N ARG A 67 -0.53 0.33 -22.06
CA ARG A 67 -1.30 -0.89 -22.37
C ARG A 67 -2.80 -0.70 -22.19
N LEU A 68 -3.23 0.14 -21.26
CA LEU A 68 -4.65 0.46 -21.05
C LEU A 68 -5.16 1.44 -22.11
N ARG A 69 -4.39 2.50 -22.43
CA ARG A 69 -4.71 3.46 -23.49
C ARG A 69 -4.79 2.79 -24.86
N GLY A 70 -3.92 1.81 -25.12
CA GLY A 70 -3.93 1.04 -26.36
C GLY A 70 -5.06 0.00 -26.48
N ARG A 71 -5.81 -0.27 -25.41
CA ARG A 71 -7.00 -1.13 -25.49
C ARG A 71 -8.16 -0.35 -26.07
N GLN A 72 -8.85 -0.94 -27.04
CA GLN A 72 -10.15 -0.41 -27.46
C GLN A 72 -11.10 -0.40 -26.27
N LEU A 73 -11.60 0.79 -25.93
CA LEU A 73 -12.69 0.95 -24.99
C LEU A 73 -13.88 0.11 -25.47
N PRO A 74 -14.58 -0.61 -24.57
CA PRO A 74 -15.82 -1.27 -24.92
C PRO A 74 -16.78 -0.28 -25.59
N ARG A 75 -17.58 -0.76 -26.56
CA ARG A 75 -18.58 0.11 -27.20
C ARG A 75 -19.42 0.82 -26.12
N PRO A 76 -19.76 2.11 -26.27
CA PRO A 76 -20.47 2.87 -25.22
C PRO A 76 -21.70 2.17 -24.65
N ASN A 77 -22.44 1.44 -25.49
CA ASN A 77 -23.62 0.67 -25.07
C ASN A 77 -23.28 -0.49 -24.11
N LEU A 78 -22.14 -1.16 -24.32
CA LEU A 78 -21.68 -2.23 -23.43
C LEU A 78 -21.27 -1.65 -22.07
N LEU A 79 -20.57 -0.51 -22.09
CA LEU A 79 -20.19 0.24 -20.88
C LEU A 79 -21.43 0.67 -20.09
N ALA A 80 -22.43 1.26 -20.75
CA ALA A 80 -23.68 1.65 -20.11
C ALA A 80 -24.44 0.45 -19.52
N LEU A 81 -24.43 -0.69 -20.20
CA LEU A 81 -25.03 -1.92 -19.69
C LEU A 81 -24.28 -2.45 -18.48
N GLU A 82 -22.94 -2.48 -18.53
CA GLU A 82 -22.09 -2.91 -17.42
C GLU A 82 -22.29 -2.03 -16.19
N THR A 83 -22.33 -0.70 -16.36
CA THR A 83 -22.61 0.22 -15.26
C THR A 83 -23.99 -0.05 -14.64
N ARG A 84 -25.04 -0.20 -15.45
CA ARG A 84 -26.39 -0.52 -14.95
C ARG A 84 -26.42 -1.88 -14.25
N TYR A 85 -25.68 -2.86 -14.76
CA TYR A 85 -25.56 -4.18 -14.14
C TYR A 85 -24.92 -4.08 -12.76
N TRP A 86 -23.78 -3.39 -12.63
CA TRP A 86 -23.12 -3.23 -11.33
C TRP A 86 -23.97 -2.46 -10.32
N VAL A 87 -24.68 -1.42 -10.75
CA VAL A 87 -25.67 -0.73 -9.90
C VAL A 87 -26.75 -1.69 -9.43
N SER A 88 -27.32 -2.50 -10.33
CA SER A 88 -28.35 -3.50 -9.97
C SER A 88 -27.80 -4.59 -9.04
N VAL A 89 -26.53 -4.97 -9.19
CA VAL A 89 -25.86 -5.89 -8.27
C VAL A 89 -25.73 -5.26 -6.89
N GLU A 90 -25.25 -4.02 -6.79
CA GLU A 90 -25.15 -3.29 -5.51
C GLU A 90 -26.50 -3.16 -4.80
N GLU A 91 -27.56 -2.88 -5.55
CA GLU A 91 -28.94 -2.84 -5.03
C GLU A 91 -29.42 -4.21 -4.54
N SER A 92 -28.95 -5.30 -5.16
CA SER A 92 -29.36 -6.67 -4.85
C SER A 92 -28.54 -7.32 -3.72
N ILE A 93 -27.31 -6.86 -3.47
CA ILE A 93 -26.41 -7.43 -2.45
C ILE A 93 -27.09 -7.54 -1.07
N PRO A 94 -27.82 -6.53 -0.54
CA PRO A 94 -28.48 -6.64 0.76
C PRO A 94 -29.51 -7.78 0.85
N ALA A 95 -30.29 -7.98 -0.22
CA ALA A 95 -31.26 -9.08 -0.28
C ALA A 95 -30.56 -10.45 -0.32
N TRP A 96 -29.33 -10.50 -0.82
CA TRP A 96 -28.52 -11.71 -0.94
C TRP A 96 -27.61 -11.95 0.27
N GLU A 97 -27.42 -10.97 1.15
CA GLU A 97 -26.45 -11.01 2.25
C GLU A 97 -26.61 -12.26 3.13
N HIS A 98 -27.84 -12.58 3.55
CA HIS A 98 -28.11 -13.73 4.41
C HIS A 98 -27.79 -15.07 3.73
N PHE A 99 -28.05 -15.17 2.43
CA PHE A 99 -27.72 -16.34 1.63
C PHE A 99 -26.21 -16.45 1.38
N LEU A 100 -25.55 -15.34 1.01
CA LEU A 100 -24.10 -15.29 0.78
C LEU A 100 -23.30 -15.61 2.05
N LEU A 101 -23.86 -15.29 3.23
CA LEU A 101 -23.31 -15.67 4.53
C LEU A 101 -23.67 -17.11 4.95
N ALA A 102 -24.35 -17.88 4.10
CA ALA A 102 -24.86 -19.24 4.37
C ALA A 102 -25.80 -19.34 5.58
N LYS A 103 -26.50 -18.25 5.90
CA LYS A 103 -27.40 -18.11 7.06
C LYS A 103 -28.88 -18.13 6.68
N GLY A 104 -29.22 -18.20 5.40
CA GLY A 104 -30.60 -18.14 4.93
C GLY A 104 -30.82 -18.84 3.58
N PRO A 105 -32.09 -19.07 3.22
CA PRO A 105 -32.47 -19.64 1.92
C PRO A 105 -32.10 -18.69 0.77
N HIS A 106 -32.09 -19.19 -0.47
CA HIS A 106 -31.79 -18.36 -1.63
C HIS A 106 -32.83 -17.23 -1.74
N PRO A 107 -32.46 -15.99 -2.10
CA PRO A 107 -33.41 -14.86 -2.17
C PRO A 107 -34.56 -15.05 -3.17
N THR A 108 -34.43 -16.02 -4.07
CA THR A 108 -35.43 -16.40 -5.07
C THR A 108 -36.44 -17.44 -4.55
N ASP A 109 -36.17 -18.04 -3.39
CA ASP A 109 -37.04 -19.01 -2.71
C ASP A 109 -38.00 -18.27 -1.75
N GLY A 110 -38.92 -17.45 -2.30
CA GLY A 110 -39.95 -16.79 -1.50
C GLY A 110 -40.99 -17.76 -0.89
N PRO A 111 -41.70 -17.37 0.20
CA PRO A 111 -42.81 -18.17 0.72
C PRO A 111 -44.05 -17.95 -0.16
N GLY A 112 -44.50 -19.01 -0.85
CA GLY A 112 -45.81 -19.06 -1.50
C GLY A 112 -45.77 -19.00 -3.03
N GLN A 113 -45.47 -20.13 -3.67
CA GLN A 113 -46.06 -20.41 -4.99
C GLN A 113 -47.56 -20.66 -4.82
N PRO A 114 -48.47 -19.97 -5.53
CA PRO A 114 -49.82 -20.49 -5.73
C PRO A 114 -49.72 -21.77 -6.58
N PRO A 115 -50.66 -22.73 -6.43
CA PRO A 115 -50.50 -24.08 -6.97
C PRO A 115 -50.39 -24.03 -8.49
N ARG A 116 -49.19 -24.36 -9.00
CA ARG A 116 -48.97 -24.56 -10.42
C ARG A 116 -49.81 -25.75 -10.87
N ARG A 117 -50.74 -25.47 -11.81
CA ARG A 117 -51.48 -26.49 -12.55
C ARG A 117 -50.54 -27.52 -13.16
N ALA A 118 -51.06 -28.73 -13.21
CA ALA A 118 -50.36 -29.99 -13.47
C ALA A 118 -49.61 -30.07 -14.81
N LYS A 119 -48.50 -30.82 -14.73
CA LYS A 119 -47.80 -31.61 -15.76
C LYS A 119 -47.06 -30.85 -16.88
N GLN A 120 -45.73 -30.92 -16.82
CA GLN A 120 -44.89 -31.46 -17.90
C GLN A 120 -43.55 -31.98 -17.34
N LYS A 121 -42.98 -32.96 -18.06
CA LYS A 121 -42.05 -34.04 -17.65
C LYS A 121 -40.65 -33.58 -17.17
N PRO A 122 -39.89 -34.41 -16.42
CA PRO A 122 -38.60 -34.01 -15.88
C PRO A 122 -37.55 -34.03 -16.99
N SER A 123 -36.87 -32.90 -17.22
CA SER A 123 -35.60 -32.89 -17.95
C SER A 123 -34.48 -32.65 -16.94
N ILE A 124 -33.58 -33.62 -16.87
CA ILE A 124 -32.38 -33.62 -16.05
C ILE A 124 -31.43 -32.57 -16.65
N ALA A 125 -31.35 -31.41 -16.01
CA ALA A 125 -30.25 -30.47 -16.20
C ALA A 125 -29.95 -29.83 -14.85
N LYS A 126 -29.13 -30.53 -14.05
CA LYS A 126 -28.43 -29.94 -12.92
C LYS A 126 -27.38 -28.99 -13.50
N ASP A 127 -27.74 -27.72 -13.65
CA ASP A 127 -26.81 -26.60 -13.77
C ASP A 127 -27.64 -25.31 -13.63
N GLN A 128 -28.19 -25.10 -12.44
CA GLN A 128 -28.76 -23.80 -12.09
C GLN A 128 -27.73 -23.02 -11.27
N GLY A 129 -27.22 -21.94 -11.87
CA GLY A 129 -26.70 -20.79 -11.13
C GLY A 129 -25.20 -20.68 -10.91
N LEU A 130 -24.36 -21.59 -11.42
CA LEU A 130 -22.92 -21.40 -11.34
C LEU A 130 -22.44 -20.41 -12.42
N PRO A 131 -21.62 -19.39 -12.07
CA PRO A 131 -21.00 -18.53 -13.08
C PRO A 131 -20.16 -19.38 -14.03
N PRO A 132 -20.09 -19.02 -15.33
CA PRO A 132 -19.41 -19.82 -16.33
C PRO A 132 -17.94 -20.03 -15.95
N ARG A 133 -17.56 -21.28 -15.69
CA ARG A 133 -16.16 -21.63 -15.43
C ARG A 133 -15.32 -21.44 -16.70
N PRO A 134 -14.12 -20.84 -16.61
CA PRO A 134 -13.20 -20.80 -17.75
C PRO A 134 -12.85 -22.23 -18.19
N LYS A 135 -12.97 -22.49 -19.50
CA LYS A 135 -12.58 -23.79 -20.08
C LYS A 135 -11.07 -23.98 -19.94
N ALA A 136 -10.64 -25.15 -19.46
CA ALA A 136 -9.22 -25.51 -19.44
C ALA A 136 -8.65 -25.49 -20.86
N ARG A 137 -7.58 -24.71 -21.05
CA ARG A 137 -6.85 -24.61 -22.32
C ARG A 137 -6.13 -25.93 -22.56
N THR A 138 -6.58 -26.73 -23.53
CA THR A 138 -5.82 -27.87 -24.03
C THR A 138 -4.51 -27.37 -24.60
N ALA A 139 -3.39 -27.79 -24.00
CA ALA A 139 -2.07 -27.62 -24.58
C ALA A 139 -2.00 -28.43 -25.88
N ARG A 140 -1.53 -27.79 -26.96
CA ARG A 140 -0.98 -28.46 -28.13
C ARG A 140 0.53 -28.40 -28.02
#